data_AF-A0A369XXK6-F1
#
_entry.id   AF-A0A369XXK6-F1
#
_cell.length_a   1.000
_cell.length_b   1.000
_cell.length_c   1.000
_cell.angle_alpha   90.00
_cell.angle_beta   90.00
_cell.angle_gamma   90.00
#
_symmetry.space_group_name_H-M   'P 1'
#
loop_
_entity.id
_entity.type
_entity.pdbx_description
1 polymer ?
#
loop_
_entity_poly.entity_id
_entity_poly.type
_entity_poly.pdbx_seq_one_letter_code
_entity_poly.pdbx_strand_id
1 'polypeptide(L)'
;MNKIIVWQIIITIILPIMVWYFKVKIPAKIKYDYDFKLSELESKLKLEEKVMEDLRRNAIVGAEKRQGILYTRKLEACDELWEEVQKLTSLKALSTYLMGIKEDEFLKSDYKNSNNSLLIESFGKITGFESQKKQTTKNKLSLQRPYLSERLWALYLAHSSVSIIIINKYESLKNGIDIRNLIDYNGILNLIKKVEPLKFSAYTEISSVNAFIILEVLENNVLNEIKKIHSGIEEDKKNIETNREIIKYAEELRIKEKLKDK
;
A
#
# COMPACT_ATOMS: atom_id res chain seq x y z
N MET A 1 -35.01 96.71 37.84
CA MET A 1 -35.36 95.59 38.75
C MET A 1 -36.09 94.43 38.05
N ASN A 2 -37.06 94.68 37.15
CA ASN A 2 -37.83 93.61 36.48
C ASN A 2 -37.04 92.62 35.61
N LYS A 3 -35.88 92.99 35.03
CA LYS A 3 -35.10 92.07 34.17
C LYS A 3 -34.47 90.89 34.91
N ILE A 4 -34.13 91.05 36.20
CA ILE A 4 -33.45 90.02 37.00
C ILE A 4 -34.44 88.91 37.40
N ILE A 5 -35.67 89.30 37.77
CA ILE A 5 -36.74 88.36 38.16
C ILE A 5 -37.18 87.52 36.96
N VAL A 6 -37.31 88.13 35.78
CA VAL A 6 -37.63 87.41 34.53
C VAL A 6 -36.55 86.38 34.19
N TRP A 7 -35.26 86.74 34.38
CA TRP A 7 -34.15 85.82 34.14
C TRP A 7 -34.13 84.63 35.12
N GLN A 8 -34.46 84.85 36.40
CA GLN A 8 -34.55 83.76 37.39
C GLN A 8 -35.67 82.77 37.06
N ILE A 9 -36.84 83.27 36.66
CA ILE A 9 -37.99 82.42 36.30
C ILE A 9 -37.65 81.55 35.07
N ILE A 10 -37.00 82.15 34.06
CA ILE A 10 -36.55 81.43 32.86
C ILE A 10 -35.55 80.32 33.22
N ILE A 11 -34.57 80.60 34.07
CA ILE A 11 -33.60 79.59 34.53
C ILE A 11 -34.32 78.44 35.26
N THR A 12 -35.24 78.75 36.17
CA THR A 12 -35.93 77.71 36.97
C THR A 12 -36.83 76.79 36.14
N ILE A 13 -37.32 77.23 34.98
CA ILE A 13 -38.14 76.40 34.09
C ILE A 13 -37.26 75.61 33.11
N ILE A 14 -36.19 76.21 32.58
CA ILE A 14 -35.32 75.57 31.59
C ILE A 14 -34.48 74.45 32.22
N LEU A 15 -33.93 74.65 33.42
CA LEU A 15 -33.05 73.67 34.09
C LEU A 15 -33.70 72.29 34.29
N PRO A 16 -34.92 72.16 34.83
CA PRO A 16 -35.56 70.85 35.01
C PRO A 16 -35.91 70.18 33.68
N ILE A 17 -36.30 70.94 32.65
CA ILE A 17 -36.54 70.41 31.30
C ILE A 17 -35.23 69.87 30.71
N MET A 18 -34.14 70.60 30.88
CA MET A 18 -32.82 70.19 30.42
C MET A 18 -32.33 68.94 31.17
N VAL A 19 -32.46 68.89 32.50
CA VAL A 19 -32.11 67.72 33.32
C VAL A 19 -32.96 66.52 32.96
N TRP A 20 -34.27 66.68 32.74
CA TRP A 20 -35.16 65.62 32.30
C TRP A 20 -34.76 65.08 30.92
N TYR A 21 -34.50 65.99 29.97
CA TYR A 21 -34.03 65.63 28.62
C TYR A 21 -32.71 64.86 28.69
N PHE A 22 -31.74 65.32 29.48
CA PHE A 22 -30.47 64.64 29.70
C PHE A 22 -30.65 63.28 30.39
N LYS A 23 -31.52 63.18 31.40
CA LYS A 23 -31.81 61.92 32.11
C LYS A 23 -32.50 60.87 31.25
N VAL A 24 -33.32 61.27 30.27
CA VAL A 24 -34.11 60.31 29.48
C VAL A 24 -33.41 59.97 28.17
N LYS A 25 -32.94 60.98 27.43
CA LYS A 25 -32.44 60.75 26.06
C LYS A 25 -31.03 60.18 25.99
N ILE A 26 -30.12 60.60 26.88
CA ILE A 26 -28.75 60.08 26.90
C ILE A 26 -28.74 58.56 27.18
N PRO A 27 -29.37 58.05 28.25
CA PRO A 27 -29.32 56.61 28.52
C PRO A 27 -30.08 55.79 27.48
N ALA A 28 -31.16 56.31 26.90
CA ALA A 28 -31.87 55.63 25.80
C ALA A 28 -30.98 55.48 24.56
N LYS A 29 -30.25 56.54 24.17
CA LYS A 29 -29.31 56.48 23.05
C LYS A 29 -28.13 55.56 23.35
N ILE A 30 -27.55 55.65 24.54
CA ILE A 30 -26.45 54.79 24.98
C ILE A 30 -26.89 53.32 24.97
N LYS A 31 -28.08 53.02 25.51
CA LYS A 31 -28.64 51.67 25.52
C LYS A 31 -28.86 51.16 24.10
N TYR A 32 -29.43 51.97 23.21
CA TYR A 32 -29.59 51.59 21.80
C TYR A 32 -28.24 51.31 21.13
N ASP A 33 -27.23 52.16 21.32
CA ASP A 33 -25.91 51.97 20.74
C ASP A 33 -25.24 50.68 21.29
N TYR A 34 -25.44 50.36 22.57
CA TYR A 34 -24.95 49.11 23.16
C TYR A 34 -25.71 47.89 22.66
N ASP A 35 -27.05 47.93 22.63
CA ASP A 35 -27.89 46.85 22.14
C ASP A 35 -27.60 46.58 20.65
N PHE A 36 -27.37 47.65 19.87
CA PHE A 36 -26.96 47.56 18.47
C PHE A 36 -25.59 46.88 18.34
N LYS A 37 -24.58 47.33 19.08
CA LYS A 37 -23.24 46.71 19.07
C LYS A 37 -23.25 45.26 19.55
N LEU A 38 -24.06 44.94 20.57
CA LEU A 38 -24.26 43.57 21.05
C LEU A 38 -24.86 42.71 19.95
N SER A 39 -25.92 43.16 19.29
CA SER A 39 -26.55 42.42 18.19
C SER A 39 -25.58 42.24 17.00
N GLU A 40 -24.76 43.24 16.70
CA GLU A 40 -23.75 43.17 15.65
C GLU A 40 -22.67 42.14 16.00
N LEU A 41 -22.14 42.18 17.23
CA LEU A 41 -21.15 41.22 17.71
C LEU A 41 -21.70 39.80 17.77
N GLU A 42 -22.92 39.61 18.26
CA GLU A 42 -23.58 38.29 18.24
C GLU A 42 -23.79 37.77 16.82
N SER A 43 -24.17 38.65 15.87
CA SER A 43 -24.32 38.27 14.47
C SER A 43 -22.98 37.89 13.83
N LYS A 44 -21.90 38.63 14.14
CA LYS A 44 -20.54 38.33 13.69
C LYS A 44 -20.04 37.02 14.27
N LEU A 45 -20.21 36.77 15.57
CA LEU A 45 -19.85 35.51 16.21
C LEU A 45 -20.59 34.33 15.59
N LYS A 46 -21.91 34.44 15.37
CA LYS A 46 -22.69 33.39 14.69
C LYS A 46 -22.23 33.13 13.26
N LEU A 47 -21.79 34.16 12.53
CA LEU A 47 -21.25 34.02 11.19
C LEU A 47 -19.87 33.35 11.23
N GLU A 48 -18.99 33.76 12.13
CA GLU A 48 -17.65 33.16 12.31
C GLU A 48 -17.74 31.69 12.77
N GLU A 49 -18.66 31.37 13.69
CA GLU A 49 -18.93 29.99 14.12
C GLU A 49 -19.38 29.12 12.95
N LYS A 50 -20.33 29.59 12.12
CA LYS A 50 -20.76 28.87 10.92
C LYS A 50 -19.62 28.65 9.94
N VAL A 51 -18.78 29.65 9.72
CA VAL A 51 -17.60 29.52 8.84
C VAL A 51 -16.62 28.49 9.41
N MET A 52 -16.37 28.47 10.73
CA MET A 52 -15.52 27.47 11.36
C MET A 52 -16.10 26.06 11.26
N GLU A 53 -17.41 25.90 11.44
CA GLU A 53 -18.10 24.62 11.28
C GLU A 53 -18.01 24.11 9.85
N ASP A 54 -18.24 24.98 8.86
CA ASP A 54 -18.13 24.63 7.44
C ASP A 54 -16.69 24.26 7.06
N LEU A 55 -15.69 25.00 7.54
CA LEU A 55 -14.28 24.67 7.32
C LEU A 55 -13.91 23.32 7.95
N ARG A 56 -14.36 23.06 9.18
CA ARG A 56 -14.12 21.79 9.87
C ARG A 56 -14.78 20.63 9.12
N ARG A 57 -16.03 20.81 8.69
CA ARG A 57 -16.76 19.80 7.91
C ARG A 57 -16.07 19.51 6.58
N ASN A 58 -15.66 20.54 5.85
CA ASN A 58 -14.93 20.41 4.59
C ASN A 58 -13.58 19.72 4.78
N ALA A 59 -12.86 20.03 5.86
CA ALA A 59 -11.60 19.36 6.19
C ALA A 59 -11.80 17.86 6.49
N ILE A 60 -12.84 17.50 7.25
CA ILE A 60 -13.18 16.10 7.55
C ILE A 60 -13.57 15.35 6.27
N VAL A 61 -14.48 15.89 5.47
CA VAL A 61 -14.90 15.29 4.18
C VAL A 61 -13.71 15.14 3.23
N GLY A 62 -12.81 16.13 3.19
CA GLY A 62 -11.58 16.07 2.41
C GLY A 62 -10.58 15.01 2.92
N ALA A 63 -10.51 14.78 4.23
CA ALA A 63 -9.70 13.71 4.81
C ALA A 63 -10.28 12.32 4.49
N GLU A 64 -11.58 12.12 4.69
CA GLU A 64 -12.29 10.88 4.38
C GLU A 64 -12.16 10.53 2.89
N LYS A 65 -12.35 11.50 1.99
CA LYS A 65 -12.17 11.28 0.54
C LYS A 65 -10.76 10.83 0.18
N ARG A 66 -9.74 11.43 0.81
CA ARG A 66 -8.34 11.03 0.58
C ARG A 66 -8.07 9.62 1.10
N GLN A 67 -8.57 9.28 2.29
CA GLN A 67 -8.47 7.92 2.83
C GLN A 67 -9.17 6.91 1.93
N GLY A 68 -10.37 7.24 1.43
CA GLY A 68 -11.10 6.40 0.49
C GLY A 68 -10.32 6.14 -0.80
N ILE A 69 -9.75 7.18 -1.42
CA ILE A 69 -8.93 7.04 -2.64
C ILE A 69 -7.69 6.19 -2.36
N LEU A 70 -6.98 6.42 -1.26
CA LEU A 70 -5.81 5.63 -0.87
C LEU A 70 -6.17 4.17 -0.65
N TYR A 71 -7.31 3.90 -0.03
CA TYR A 71 -7.81 2.55 0.18
C TYR A 71 -8.15 1.86 -1.15
N THR A 72 -8.82 2.56 -2.07
CA THR A 72 -9.08 2.03 -3.43
C THR A 72 -7.78 1.68 -4.15
N ARG A 73 -6.76 2.55 -4.10
CA ARG A 73 -5.44 2.25 -4.69
C ARG A 73 -4.75 1.06 -4.05
N LYS A 74 -4.90 0.90 -2.73
CA LYS A 74 -4.38 -0.26 -2.00
C LYS A 74 -5.04 -1.57 -2.45
N LEU A 75 -6.36 -1.56 -2.66
CA LEU A 75 -7.08 -2.72 -3.17
C LEU A 75 -6.67 -3.05 -4.61
N GLU A 76 -6.64 -2.06 -5.50
CA GLU A 76 -6.17 -2.22 -6.89
C GLU A 76 -4.75 -2.82 -6.94
N ALA A 77 -3.84 -2.33 -6.08
CA ALA A 77 -2.49 -2.86 -5.98
C ALA A 77 -2.46 -4.32 -5.53
N CYS A 78 -3.33 -4.72 -4.58
CA CYS A 78 -3.45 -6.10 -4.13
C CYS A 78 -3.97 -7.02 -5.24
N ASP A 79 -4.96 -6.55 -6.01
CA ASP A 79 -5.53 -7.30 -7.14
C ASP A 79 -4.50 -7.48 -8.26
N GLU A 80 -3.78 -6.42 -8.62
CA GLU A 80 -2.68 -6.52 -9.60
C GLU A 80 -1.57 -7.46 -9.13
N LEU A 81 -1.22 -7.44 -7.84
CA LEU A 81 -0.24 -8.38 -7.28
C LEU A 81 -0.72 -9.82 -7.36
N TRP A 82 -1.99 -10.06 -7.01
CA TRP A 82 -2.60 -11.38 -7.07
C TRP A 82 -2.66 -11.92 -8.50
N GLU A 83 -2.97 -11.05 -9.48
CA GLU A 83 -2.93 -11.40 -10.89
C GLU A 83 -1.51 -11.86 -11.31
N GLU A 84 -0.47 -11.16 -10.87
CA GLU A 84 0.92 -11.56 -11.13
C GLU A 84 1.28 -12.89 -10.45
N VAL A 85 0.79 -13.16 -9.24
CA VAL A 85 0.96 -14.47 -8.59
C VAL A 85 0.24 -15.57 -9.37
N GLN A 86 -0.98 -15.32 -9.84
CA GLN A 86 -1.76 -16.29 -10.62
C GLN A 86 -1.14 -16.60 -11.98
N LYS A 87 -0.46 -15.64 -12.62
CA LYS A 87 0.34 -15.89 -13.83
C LYS A 87 1.48 -16.88 -13.58
N LEU A 88 1.98 -16.97 -12.35
CA LEU A 88 3.03 -17.92 -11.97
C LEU A 88 2.49 -19.30 -11.56
N THR A 89 1.17 -19.50 -11.47
CA THR A 89 0.56 -20.79 -11.10
C THR A 89 0.92 -21.91 -12.07
N SER A 90 1.15 -21.63 -13.37
CA SER A 90 1.63 -22.64 -14.32
C SER A 90 3.01 -23.21 -13.95
N LEU A 91 3.84 -22.41 -13.28
CA LEU A 91 5.16 -22.84 -12.81
C LEU A 91 5.05 -23.83 -11.68
N LYS A 92 4.01 -23.73 -10.84
CA LYS A 92 3.71 -24.74 -9.83
C LYS A 92 3.46 -26.09 -10.51
N ALA A 93 2.59 -26.14 -11.51
CA ALA A 93 2.38 -27.36 -12.29
C ALA A 93 3.67 -27.86 -12.97
N LEU A 94 4.45 -26.95 -13.57
CA LEU A 94 5.73 -27.29 -14.19
C LEU A 94 6.73 -27.88 -13.19
N SER A 95 6.80 -27.34 -11.98
CA SER A 95 7.68 -27.85 -10.93
C SER A 95 7.37 -29.30 -10.56
N THR A 96 6.09 -29.70 -10.56
CA THR A 96 5.67 -31.08 -10.32
C THR A 96 6.19 -32.03 -11.41
N TYR A 97 6.16 -31.63 -12.69
CA TYR A 97 6.72 -32.44 -13.77
C TYR A 97 8.25 -32.52 -13.71
N LEU A 98 8.91 -31.40 -13.39
CA LEU A 98 10.36 -31.33 -13.25
C LEU A 98 10.90 -32.08 -12.04
N MET A 99 10.06 -32.37 -11.03
CA MET A 99 10.41 -33.13 -9.84
C MET A 99 10.89 -34.55 -10.17
N GLY A 100 10.31 -35.19 -11.19
CA GLY A 100 10.67 -36.56 -11.58
C GLY A 100 12.01 -36.67 -12.32
N ILE A 101 12.62 -35.55 -12.71
CA ILE A 101 13.83 -35.53 -13.53
C ILE A 101 15.06 -35.34 -12.64
N LYS A 102 15.95 -36.32 -12.66
CA LYS A 102 17.30 -36.20 -12.10
C LYS A 102 18.17 -35.38 -13.04
N GLU A 103 18.39 -34.12 -12.67
CA GLU A 103 19.13 -33.15 -13.49
C GLU A 103 20.51 -33.65 -13.94
N ASP A 104 21.29 -34.24 -13.02
CA ASP A 104 22.65 -34.68 -13.31
C ASP A 104 22.71 -35.83 -14.32
N GLU A 105 21.73 -36.74 -14.27
CA GLU A 105 21.64 -37.84 -15.23
C GLU A 105 21.15 -37.32 -16.59
N PHE A 106 20.21 -36.37 -16.56
CA PHE A 106 19.60 -35.79 -17.76
C PHE A 106 20.61 -34.93 -18.55
N LEU A 107 21.37 -34.08 -17.88
CA LEU A 107 22.37 -33.20 -18.52
C LEU A 107 23.60 -33.96 -19.04
N LYS A 108 23.90 -35.14 -18.49
CA LYS A 108 24.97 -36.03 -18.99
C LYS A 108 24.54 -36.87 -20.19
N SER A 109 23.24 -37.05 -20.41
CA SER A 109 22.72 -37.75 -21.58
C SER A 109 22.91 -36.90 -22.83
N ASP A 110 23.14 -37.54 -23.99
CA ASP A 110 23.45 -36.86 -25.26
C ASP A 110 22.27 -35.97 -25.71
N TYR A 111 22.29 -34.71 -25.26
CA TYR A 111 21.18 -33.78 -25.37
C TYR A 111 20.90 -33.38 -26.84
N LYS A 112 21.93 -33.38 -27.70
CA LYS A 112 21.82 -32.97 -29.12
C LYS A 112 21.07 -33.96 -30.03
N ASN A 113 20.86 -35.22 -29.61
CA ASN A 113 20.25 -36.27 -30.45
C ASN A 113 19.02 -36.95 -29.82
N SER A 114 18.50 -36.47 -28.68
CA SER A 114 17.54 -37.23 -27.87
C SER A 114 16.12 -36.62 -27.85
N ASN A 115 15.13 -37.51 -27.78
CA ASN A 115 13.71 -37.21 -27.49
C ASN A 115 13.50 -36.44 -26.16
N ASN A 116 14.56 -36.28 -25.37
CA ASN A 116 14.57 -35.63 -24.06
C ASN A 116 14.23 -34.14 -24.15
N SER A 117 14.79 -33.40 -25.11
CA SER A 117 14.44 -31.97 -25.29
C SER A 117 12.96 -31.81 -25.65
N LEU A 118 12.44 -32.67 -26.52
CA LEU A 118 11.03 -32.67 -26.91
C LEU A 118 10.12 -32.95 -25.71
N LEU A 119 10.52 -33.88 -24.83
CA LEU A 119 9.80 -34.19 -23.60
C LEU A 119 9.72 -32.98 -22.67
N ILE A 120 10.82 -32.26 -22.45
CA ILE A 120 10.82 -31.04 -21.61
C ILE A 120 9.96 -29.95 -22.26
N GLU A 121 10.08 -29.73 -23.57
CA GLU A 121 9.24 -28.77 -24.29
C GLU A 121 7.76 -29.14 -24.19
N SER A 122 7.41 -30.43 -24.27
CA SER A 122 6.05 -30.92 -24.05
C SER A 122 5.55 -30.58 -22.64
N PHE A 123 6.37 -30.66 -21.60
CA PHE A 123 5.96 -30.23 -20.25
C PHE A 123 5.62 -28.73 -20.22
N GLY A 124 6.43 -27.87 -20.84
CA GLY A 124 6.15 -26.43 -20.93
C GLY A 124 4.85 -26.10 -21.69
N LYS A 125 4.50 -26.91 -22.70
CA LYS A 125 3.25 -26.77 -23.46
C LYS A 125 2.04 -27.27 -22.67
N ILE A 126 2.14 -28.44 -22.03
CA ILE A 126 1.05 -29.06 -21.26
C ILE A 126 0.69 -28.20 -20.05
N THR A 127 1.68 -27.59 -19.38
CA THR A 127 1.44 -26.71 -18.22
C THR A 127 0.96 -25.31 -18.62
N GLY A 128 0.97 -24.97 -19.91
CA GLY A 128 0.64 -23.64 -20.42
C GLY A 128 1.74 -22.58 -20.17
N PHE A 129 2.89 -22.97 -19.61
CA PHE A 129 4.00 -22.06 -19.33
C PHE A 129 4.50 -21.34 -20.60
N GLU A 130 4.67 -22.06 -21.72
CA GLU A 130 5.16 -21.43 -22.95
C GLU A 130 4.22 -20.36 -23.52
N SER A 131 2.91 -20.55 -23.36
CA SER A 131 1.90 -19.57 -23.77
C SER A 131 1.94 -18.33 -22.88
N GLN A 132 2.12 -18.51 -21.57
CA GLN A 132 2.20 -17.41 -20.61
C GLN A 132 3.52 -16.62 -20.71
N LYS A 133 4.65 -17.29 -20.98
CA LYS A 133 5.96 -16.65 -21.17
C LYS A 133 5.94 -15.58 -22.26
N LYS A 134 5.07 -15.71 -23.26
CA LYS A 134 4.91 -14.71 -24.34
C LYS A 134 4.11 -13.48 -23.90
N GLN A 135 3.32 -13.57 -22.84
CA GLN A 135 2.42 -12.51 -22.36
C GLN A 135 3.04 -11.58 -21.31
N THR A 136 4.21 -11.91 -20.76
CA THR A 136 4.83 -11.19 -19.61
C THR A 136 5.49 -9.84 -19.94
N THR A 137 5.02 -9.10 -20.97
CA THR A 137 5.77 -7.97 -21.52
C THR A 137 5.64 -6.63 -20.79
N LYS A 138 4.80 -6.46 -19.75
CA LYS A 138 4.77 -5.21 -18.95
C LYS A 138 4.41 -5.47 -17.50
N ASN A 139 5.41 -5.55 -16.62
CA ASN A 139 5.19 -5.67 -15.19
C ASN A 139 4.88 -4.28 -14.57
N LYS A 140 3.59 -3.93 -14.51
CA LYS A 140 3.10 -2.69 -13.89
C LYS A 140 3.21 -2.69 -12.37
N LEU A 141 3.43 -3.85 -11.74
CA LEU A 141 3.41 -4.02 -10.30
C LEU A 141 4.43 -3.14 -9.57
N SER A 142 5.56 -2.82 -10.22
CA SER A 142 6.56 -1.89 -9.67
C SER A 142 6.00 -0.51 -9.33
N LEU A 143 5.00 -0.03 -10.07
CA LEU A 143 4.33 1.24 -9.82
C LEU A 143 3.36 1.18 -8.63
N GLN A 144 2.85 -0.01 -8.32
CA GLN A 144 1.90 -0.24 -7.24
C GLN A 144 2.56 -0.47 -5.88
N ARG A 145 3.88 -0.68 -5.86
CA ARG A 145 4.64 -0.91 -4.63
C ARG A 145 4.31 0.04 -3.48
N PRO A 146 4.15 1.37 -3.67
CA PRO A 146 3.88 2.28 -2.55
C PRO A 146 2.57 1.99 -1.81
N TYR A 147 1.63 1.27 -2.43
CA TYR A 147 0.34 0.95 -1.86
C TYR A 147 0.29 -0.44 -1.22
N LEU A 148 1.30 -1.27 -1.44
CA LEU A 148 1.38 -2.62 -0.90
C LEU A 148 1.98 -2.62 0.50
N SER A 149 1.58 -3.59 1.32
CA SER A 149 2.23 -3.79 2.61
C SER A 149 3.61 -4.43 2.43
N GLU A 150 4.52 -4.14 3.34
CA GLU A 150 5.89 -4.68 3.28
C GLU A 150 5.87 -6.21 3.39
N ARG A 151 4.96 -6.77 4.20
CA ARG A 151 4.82 -8.24 4.32
C ARG A 151 4.39 -8.87 3.00
N LEU A 152 3.36 -8.31 2.38
CA LEU A 152 2.81 -8.81 1.13
C LEU A 152 3.86 -8.73 0.01
N TRP A 153 4.61 -7.64 -0.04
CA TRP A 153 5.70 -7.47 -1.00
C TRP A 153 6.83 -8.48 -0.76
N ALA A 154 7.25 -8.70 0.49
CA ALA A 154 8.27 -9.69 0.83
C ALA A 154 7.86 -11.12 0.43
N LEU A 155 6.59 -11.49 0.68
CA LEU A 155 6.01 -12.78 0.27
C LEU A 155 6.03 -12.93 -1.26
N TYR A 156 5.61 -11.89 -1.99
CA TYR A 156 5.66 -11.88 -3.45
C TYR A 156 7.09 -12.03 -3.99
N LEU A 157 8.06 -11.32 -3.39
CA LEU A 157 9.46 -11.44 -3.78
C LEU A 157 9.96 -12.88 -3.58
N ALA A 158 9.73 -13.48 -2.41
CA ALA A 158 10.09 -14.87 -2.17
C ALA A 158 9.43 -15.82 -3.18
N HIS A 159 8.14 -15.64 -3.48
CA HIS A 159 7.41 -16.43 -4.46
C HIS A 159 8.03 -16.30 -5.87
N SER A 160 8.34 -15.07 -6.29
CA SER A 160 8.97 -14.81 -7.59
C SER A 160 10.39 -15.39 -7.68
N SER A 161 11.18 -15.35 -6.61
CA SER A 161 12.53 -15.94 -6.57
C SER A 161 12.48 -17.47 -6.74
N VAL A 162 11.54 -18.15 -6.09
CA VAL A 162 11.34 -19.60 -6.29
C VAL A 162 10.89 -19.91 -7.72
N SER A 163 10.02 -19.05 -8.26
CA SER A 163 9.55 -19.16 -9.64
C SER A 163 10.70 -19.05 -10.64
N ILE A 164 11.66 -18.15 -10.41
CA ILE A 164 12.88 -18.01 -11.22
C ILE A 164 13.72 -19.29 -11.20
N ILE A 165 13.86 -19.95 -10.05
CA ILE A 165 14.55 -21.25 -9.97
C ILE A 165 13.91 -22.28 -10.91
N ILE A 166 12.57 -22.36 -10.90
CA ILE A 166 11.82 -23.33 -11.74
C ILE A 166 11.98 -22.99 -13.22
N ILE A 167 11.87 -21.71 -13.59
CA ILE A 167 12.06 -21.24 -14.97
C ILE A 167 13.47 -21.59 -15.45
N ASN A 168 14.49 -21.28 -14.66
CA ASN A 168 15.87 -21.56 -15.04
C ASN A 168 16.14 -23.06 -15.11
N LYS A 169 15.61 -23.86 -14.19
CA LYS A 169 15.72 -25.33 -14.30
C LYS A 169 15.06 -25.82 -15.60
N TYR A 170 13.87 -25.32 -15.92
CA TYR A 170 13.20 -25.65 -17.18
C TYR A 170 14.08 -25.31 -18.38
N GLU A 171 14.61 -24.08 -18.47
CA GLU A 171 15.47 -23.66 -19.58
C GLU A 171 16.80 -24.41 -19.63
N SER A 172 17.36 -24.76 -18.46
CA SER A 172 18.58 -25.58 -18.33
C SER A 172 18.39 -26.94 -18.98
N LEU A 173 17.32 -27.64 -18.59
CA LEU A 173 16.98 -28.96 -19.12
C LEU A 173 16.50 -28.89 -20.57
N LYS A 174 15.76 -27.83 -20.92
CA LYS A 174 15.24 -27.61 -22.27
C LYS A 174 16.34 -27.26 -23.26
N ASN A 175 17.49 -26.72 -22.85
CA ASN A 175 18.59 -26.36 -23.75
C ASN A 175 19.86 -27.22 -23.54
N GLY A 176 19.85 -28.11 -22.54
CA GLY A 176 21.00 -28.93 -22.17
C GLY A 176 22.19 -28.14 -21.61
N ILE A 177 21.93 -26.97 -21.01
CA ILE A 177 22.97 -26.09 -20.47
C ILE A 177 22.83 -26.06 -18.95
N ASP A 178 23.89 -26.42 -18.23
CA ASP A 178 23.91 -26.27 -16.77
C ASP A 178 24.10 -24.79 -16.38
N ILE A 179 23.03 -24.18 -15.84
CA ILE A 179 23.03 -22.79 -15.37
C ILE A 179 22.91 -22.68 -13.86
N ARG A 180 23.09 -23.77 -13.11
CA ARG A 180 22.94 -23.78 -11.65
C ARG A 180 23.87 -22.79 -10.95
N ASN A 181 25.07 -22.59 -11.49
CA ASN A 181 26.06 -21.66 -10.94
C ASN A 181 25.67 -20.17 -11.07
N LEU A 182 24.70 -19.84 -11.91
CA LEU A 182 24.23 -18.46 -12.10
C LEU A 182 23.27 -18.03 -10.99
N ILE A 183 22.57 -18.97 -10.36
CA ILE A 183 21.51 -18.70 -9.38
C ILE A 183 22.04 -18.84 -7.95
N ASP A 184 21.69 -17.90 -7.07
CA ASP A 184 22.01 -17.99 -5.64
C ASP A 184 20.92 -18.75 -4.87
N TYR A 185 20.92 -20.08 -5.00
CA TYR A 185 19.95 -20.96 -4.30
C TYR A 185 19.95 -20.76 -2.78
N ASN A 186 21.12 -20.55 -2.19
CA ASN A 186 21.25 -20.34 -0.75
C ASN A 186 20.67 -18.99 -0.33
N GLY A 187 20.92 -17.94 -1.11
CA GLY A 187 20.29 -16.63 -0.93
C GLY A 187 18.77 -16.71 -0.96
N ILE A 188 18.22 -17.40 -1.96
CA ILE A 188 16.77 -17.58 -2.10
C ILE A 188 16.20 -18.40 -0.94
N LEU A 189 16.88 -19.48 -0.51
CA LEU A 189 16.45 -20.27 0.65
C LEU A 189 16.44 -19.44 1.94
N ASN A 190 17.48 -18.64 2.15
CA ASN A 190 17.56 -17.73 3.29
C ASN A 190 16.45 -16.68 3.26
N LEU A 191 16.10 -16.17 2.07
CA LEU A 191 14.98 -15.26 1.91
C LEU A 191 13.66 -15.93 2.33
N ILE A 192 13.38 -17.14 1.85
CA ILE A 192 12.18 -17.91 2.22
C ILE A 192 12.13 -18.17 3.73
N LYS A 193 13.26 -18.56 4.33
CA LYS A 193 13.37 -18.77 5.78
C LYS A 193 13.10 -17.50 6.58
N LYS A 194 13.52 -16.33 6.09
CA LYS A 194 13.23 -15.06 6.76
C LYS A 194 11.75 -14.68 6.65
N VAL A 195 11.14 -14.91 5.49
CA VAL A 195 9.72 -14.60 5.26
C VAL A 195 8.80 -15.51 6.10
N GLU A 196 9.13 -16.81 6.17
CA GLU A 196 8.31 -17.81 6.85
C GLU A 196 9.19 -18.82 7.64
N PRO A 197 9.76 -18.40 8.78
CA PRO A 197 10.73 -19.21 9.53
C PRO A 197 10.12 -20.47 10.14
N LEU A 198 8.85 -20.40 10.56
CA LEU A 198 8.16 -21.50 11.22
C LEU A 198 8.03 -22.74 10.32
N LYS A 199 7.85 -22.54 9.01
CA LYS A 199 7.64 -23.64 8.05
C LYS A 199 8.92 -24.13 7.39
N PHE A 200 9.89 -23.23 7.15
CA PHE A 200 11.05 -23.53 6.30
C PHE A 200 12.40 -23.54 7.01
N SER A 201 12.46 -23.30 8.33
CA SER A 201 13.72 -23.31 9.09
C SER A 201 14.52 -24.61 8.92
N ALA A 202 13.84 -25.76 8.86
CA ALA A 202 14.46 -27.08 8.71
C ALA A 202 14.97 -27.39 7.29
N TYR A 203 14.64 -26.58 6.28
CA TYR A 203 15.02 -26.87 4.90
C TYR A 203 16.50 -26.56 4.70
N THR A 204 17.25 -27.49 4.13
CA THR A 204 18.69 -27.31 3.85
C THR A 204 18.96 -26.82 2.43
N GLU A 205 18.05 -27.11 1.49
CA GLU A 205 18.19 -26.79 0.07
C GLU A 205 16.82 -26.55 -0.58
N ILE A 206 16.82 -25.87 -1.74
CA ILE A 206 15.64 -25.78 -2.61
C ILE A 206 15.81 -26.83 -3.71
N SER A 207 15.01 -27.88 -3.64
CA SER A 207 14.93 -28.93 -4.65
C SER A 207 13.63 -28.80 -5.44
N SER A 208 13.54 -29.43 -6.61
CA SER A 208 12.26 -29.41 -7.35
C SER A 208 11.13 -30.11 -6.62
N VAL A 209 11.47 -31.04 -5.71
CA VAL A 209 10.49 -31.71 -4.85
C VAL A 209 9.82 -30.72 -3.92
N ASN A 210 10.60 -29.81 -3.34
CA ASN A 210 10.10 -28.90 -2.33
C ASN A 210 9.71 -27.52 -2.88
N ALA A 211 10.15 -27.15 -4.08
CA ALA A 211 9.78 -25.91 -4.75
C ALA A 211 8.25 -25.77 -4.93
N PHE A 212 7.57 -26.87 -5.31
CA PHE A 212 6.11 -26.92 -5.40
C PHE A 212 5.44 -26.56 -4.06
N ILE A 213 5.90 -27.19 -2.98
CA ILE A 213 5.36 -27.01 -1.62
C ILE A 213 5.62 -25.57 -1.15
N ILE A 214 6.82 -25.05 -1.41
CA ILE A 214 7.20 -23.69 -1.07
C ILE A 214 6.28 -22.68 -1.78
N LEU A 215 6.08 -22.83 -3.10
CA LEU A 215 5.19 -21.95 -3.86
C LEU A 215 3.77 -21.97 -3.31
N GLU A 216 3.22 -23.15 -3.02
CA GLU A 216 1.86 -23.29 -2.48
C GLU A 216 1.70 -22.61 -1.11
N VAL A 217 2.68 -22.77 -0.24
CA VAL A 217 2.66 -22.11 1.07
C VAL A 217 2.77 -20.59 0.93
N LEU A 218 3.65 -20.10 0.06
CA LEU A 218 3.81 -18.66 -0.19
C LEU A 218 2.55 -18.06 -0.82
N GLU A 219 1.93 -18.73 -1.80
CA GLU A 219 0.68 -18.32 -2.43
C GLU A 219 -0.46 -18.20 -1.40
N ASN A 220 -0.62 -19.21 -0.55
CA ASN A 220 -1.62 -19.18 0.53
C ASN A 220 -1.35 -18.04 1.52
N ASN A 221 -0.08 -17.78 1.84
CA ASN A 221 0.31 -16.69 2.72
C ASN A 221 0.05 -15.32 2.08
N VAL A 222 0.32 -15.15 0.78
CA VAL A 222 -0.05 -13.96 0.00
C VAL A 222 -1.56 -13.73 0.08
N LEU A 223 -2.35 -14.76 -0.23
CA LEU A 223 -3.82 -14.68 -0.22
C LEU A 223 -4.36 -14.30 1.17
N ASN A 224 -3.81 -14.88 2.22
CA ASN A 224 -4.19 -14.56 3.59
C ASN A 224 -3.86 -13.11 3.95
N GLU A 225 -2.72 -12.59 3.50
CA GLU A 225 -2.34 -11.21 3.74
C GLU A 225 -3.22 -10.23 2.96
N ILE A 226 -3.57 -10.55 1.72
CA ILE A 226 -4.55 -9.78 0.93
C ILE A 226 -5.91 -9.74 1.65
N LYS A 227 -6.39 -10.87 2.19
CA LYS A 227 -7.64 -10.93 2.96
C LYS A 227 -7.60 -10.04 4.20
N LYS A 228 -6.47 -10.00 4.92
CA LYS A 228 -6.30 -9.10 6.07
C LYS A 228 -6.41 -7.63 5.66
N ILE A 229 -5.75 -7.26 4.56
CA ILE A 229 -5.83 -5.90 4.00
C ILE A 229 -7.28 -5.53 3.66
N HIS A 230 -8.01 -6.45 3.02
CA HIS A 230 -9.43 -6.25 2.68
C HIS A 230 -10.34 -6.13 3.91
N SER A 231 -10.00 -6.81 5.01
CA SER A 231 -10.72 -6.71 6.27
C SER A 231 -10.36 -5.47 7.11
N GLY A 232 -9.43 -4.64 6.62
CA GLY A 232 -8.99 -3.43 7.34
C GLY A 232 -8.12 -3.71 8.57
N ILE A 233 -7.57 -4.92 8.70
CA ILE A 233 -6.64 -5.25 9.80
C ILE A 233 -5.29 -4.61 9.49
N GLU A 234 -4.87 -3.65 10.32
CA GLU A 234 -3.57 -2.97 10.17
C GLU A 234 -2.40 -3.84 10.63
N GLU A 235 -1.22 -3.62 10.04
CA GLU A 235 0.02 -4.31 10.42
C GLU A 235 0.64 -3.70 11.69
N ASP A 236 1.07 -4.56 12.61
CA ASP A 236 1.86 -4.14 13.77
C ASP A 236 3.19 -3.49 13.36
N LYS A 237 3.57 -2.39 14.01
CA LYS A 237 4.84 -1.66 13.75
C LYS A 237 6.09 -2.54 13.77
N LYS A 238 6.12 -3.57 14.62
CA LYS A 238 7.24 -4.52 14.72
C LYS A 238 7.37 -5.42 13.49
N ASN A 239 6.25 -5.77 12.87
CA ASN A 239 6.23 -6.58 11.65
C ASN A 239 6.74 -5.75 10.46
N ILE A 240 6.39 -4.47 10.39
CA ILE A 240 6.84 -3.55 9.32
C ILE A 240 8.37 -3.51 9.23
N GLU A 241 9.07 -3.31 10.34
CA GLU A 241 10.54 -3.19 10.31
C GLU A 241 11.21 -4.50 9.89
N THR A 242 10.72 -5.63 10.43
CA THR A 242 11.22 -6.96 10.04
C THR A 242 11.03 -7.19 8.53
N ASN A 243 9.88 -6.84 7.98
CA ASN A 243 9.60 -7.02 6.55
C ASN A 243 10.48 -6.13 5.67
N ARG A 244 10.84 -4.92 6.11
CA ARG A 244 11.75 -4.04 5.37
C ARG A 244 13.14 -4.63 5.24
N GLU A 245 13.67 -5.24 6.29
CA GLU A 245 14.97 -5.93 6.24
C GLU A 245 14.94 -7.09 5.23
N ILE A 246 13.83 -7.83 5.20
CA ILE A 246 13.63 -8.92 4.26
C ILE A 246 13.60 -8.41 2.81
N ILE A 247 12.91 -7.30 2.56
CA ILE A 247 12.83 -6.69 1.23
C ILE A 247 14.20 -6.21 0.75
N LYS A 248 14.96 -5.53 1.61
CA LYS A 248 16.33 -5.09 1.29
C LYS A 248 17.18 -6.29 0.87
N TYR A 249 17.13 -7.36 1.66
CA TYR A 249 17.85 -8.60 1.36
C TYR A 249 17.43 -9.22 0.02
N ALA A 250 16.13 -9.26 -0.28
CA ALA A 250 15.61 -9.77 -1.55
C ALA A 250 16.05 -8.93 -2.77
N GLU A 251 16.09 -7.60 -2.63
CA GLU A 251 16.53 -6.71 -3.70
C GLU A 251 18.02 -6.82 -3.98
N GLU A 252 18.84 -6.93 -2.93
CA GLU A 252 20.27 -7.16 -3.06
C GLU A 252 20.58 -8.46 -3.83
N LEU A 253 19.85 -9.54 -3.54
CA LEU A 253 19.96 -10.81 -4.26
C LEU A 253 19.65 -10.62 -5.75
N ARG A 254 18.53 -9.96 -6.06
CA ARG A 254 18.11 -9.71 -7.45
C ARG A 254 19.10 -8.85 -8.23
N ILE A 255 19.74 -7.87 -7.58
CA ILE A 255 20.78 -7.04 -8.20
C ILE A 255 22.03 -7.88 -8.51
N LYS A 256 22.46 -8.74 -7.56
CA LYS A 256 23.61 -9.63 -7.78
C LYS A 256 23.39 -10.58 -8.94
N GLU A 257 22.18 -11.12 -9.10
CA GLU A 257 21.82 -11.99 -10.23
C GLU A 257 21.97 -11.25 -11.56
N LYS A 258 21.40 -10.03 -11.69
CA LYS A 258 21.53 -9.22 -12.92
C LYS A 258 22.97 -8.86 -13.29
N LEU A 259 23.89 -8.78 -12.34
CA LEU A 259 25.29 -8.46 -12.59
C LEU A 259 26.10 -9.67 -13.08
N LYS A 260 25.65 -10.90 -12.80
CA LYS A 260 26.29 -12.12 -13.32
C LYS A 260 25.99 -12.37 -14.81
N ASP A 261 24.91 -11.80 -15.31
CA ASP A 261 24.48 -11.94 -16.71
C ASP A 261 25.16 -10.95 -17.68
N LYS A 262 26.03 -10.05 -17.18
CA LYS A 262 26.80 -9.09 -17.98
C LYS A 262 28.27 -9.50 -18.06
#